data_AF-X1PG96-F1
#
_entry.id   AF-X1PG96-F1
#
_cell.length_a   1.000
_cell.length_b   1.000
_cell.length_c   1.000
_cell.angle_alpha   90.00
_cell.angle_beta   90.00
_cell.angle_gamma   90.00
#
_symmetry.space_group_name_H-M   'P 1'
#
loop_
_entity.id
_entity.type
_entity.pdbx_description
1 polymer ?
#
loop_
_entity_poly.entity_id
_entity_poly.type
_entity_poly.pdbx_seq_one_letter_code
_entity_poly.pdbx_strand_id
1 'polypeptide(L)'
;MSSGQDILNLWDIGPITLDPAISSEMTSHTYVMQIFSGLVRLDAELEVVPDIAERWQKSQDGRTYTFYLRHGVKFHDGEEVKADD
;
A
#
# COMPACT_ATOMS: atom_id res chain seq x y z
N MET A 1 -15.69 24.88 -2.90
CA MET A 1 -14.31 24.94 -3.45
C MET A 1 -13.54 23.89 -2.67
N SER A 2 -13.20 22.71 -3.17
CA SER A 2 -12.45 22.42 -4.39
C SER A 2 -13.19 21.45 -5.32
N SER A 3 -13.25 21.80 -6.59
CA SER A 3 -13.71 20.98 -7.69
C SER A 3 -12.50 20.35 -8.38
N GLY A 4 -12.48 19.03 -8.48
CA GLY A 4 -11.73 18.31 -9.51
C GLY A 4 -10.49 17.56 -9.05
N GLN A 5 -10.66 16.32 -8.60
CA GLN A 5 -10.03 15.12 -9.17
C GLN A 5 -10.55 13.86 -8.44
N ASP A 6 -11.75 13.38 -8.80
CA ASP A 6 -12.23 12.05 -8.37
C ASP A 6 -11.77 10.92 -9.31
N ILE A 7 -10.94 11.24 -10.31
CA ILE A 7 -10.51 10.33 -11.37
C ILE A 7 -9.00 10.47 -11.58
N LEU A 8 -8.27 9.38 -11.34
CA LEU A 8 -6.88 9.21 -11.73
C LEU A 8 -6.82 8.63 -13.15
N ASN A 9 -6.29 9.39 -14.11
CA ASN A 9 -6.05 8.91 -15.47
C ASN A 9 -4.58 8.54 -15.64
N LEU A 10 -4.29 7.27 -15.90
CA LEU A 10 -2.96 6.77 -16.23
C LEU A 10 -2.84 6.64 -17.74
N TRP A 11 -1.93 7.42 -18.34
CA TRP A 11 -1.72 7.46 -19.79
C TRP A 11 -0.52 6.59 -20.20
N ASP A 12 -0.58 5.30 -19.86
CA ASP A 12 0.45 4.32 -20.21
C ASP A 12 -0.12 3.17 -21.07
N ILE A 13 0.68 2.14 -21.30
CA ILE A 13 0.29 0.97 -22.10
C ILE A 13 -0.51 -0.07 -21.28
N GLY A 14 -0.86 0.24 -20.03
CA GLY A 14 -1.45 -0.68 -19.08
C GLY A 14 -0.42 -1.55 -18.33
N PRO A 15 -0.88 -2.31 -17.32
CA PRO A 15 -0.05 -3.24 -16.58
C PRO A 15 0.25 -4.49 -17.42
N ILE A 16 1.43 -5.07 -17.23
CA ILE A 16 1.74 -6.43 -17.73
C ILE A 16 1.10 -7.47 -16.80
N THR A 17 1.06 -7.18 -15.49
CA THR A 17 0.45 -8.02 -14.45
C THR A 17 -0.17 -7.18 -13.35
N LEU A 18 -1.15 -7.74 -12.64
CA LEU A 18 -1.71 -7.17 -11.42
C LEU A 18 -1.33 -7.98 -10.18
N ASP A 19 -0.51 -9.03 -10.33
CA ASP A 19 -0.01 -9.82 -9.22
C ASP A 19 1.16 -9.08 -8.53
N PRO A 20 0.99 -8.60 -7.29
CA PRO A 20 2.03 -7.87 -6.58
C PRO A 20 3.29 -8.70 -6.32
N ALA A 21 3.20 -10.04 -6.30
CA ALA A 21 4.34 -10.91 -6.01
C ALA A 21 5.35 -10.99 -7.18
N ILE A 22 4.92 -10.66 -8.39
CA ILE A 22 5.76 -10.78 -9.62
C ILE A 22 5.86 -9.47 -10.42
N SER A 23 5.16 -8.41 -10.01
CA SER A 23 5.30 -7.07 -10.62
C SER A 23 6.71 -6.53 -10.40
N SER A 24 7.46 -6.32 -11.48
CA SER A 24 8.87 -5.89 -11.43
C SER A 24 9.11 -4.51 -12.05
N GLU A 25 8.16 -4.06 -12.85
CA GLU A 25 8.23 -2.88 -13.70
C GLU A 25 7.25 -1.80 -13.24
N MET A 26 7.58 -0.55 -13.57
CA MET A 26 6.89 0.62 -13.05
C MET A 26 5.43 0.73 -13.50
N THR A 27 5.09 0.25 -14.71
CA THR A 27 3.71 0.31 -15.22
C THR A 27 2.79 -0.53 -14.35
N SER A 28 3.04 -1.84 -14.21
CA SER A 28 2.26 -2.71 -13.32
C SER A 28 2.26 -2.24 -11.86
N HIS A 29 3.42 -1.79 -11.36
CA HIS A 29 3.53 -1.33 -9.97
C HIS A 29 2.62 -0.12 -9.69
N THR A 30 2.44 0.78 -10.66
CA THR A 30 1.53 1.92 -10.53
C THR A 30 0.09 1.48 -10.30
N TYR A 31 -0.38 0.46 -11.02
CA TYR A 31 -1.73 -0.10 -10.84
C TYR A 31 -1.86 -0.88 -9.54
N VAL A 32 -0.87 -1.72 -9.20
CA VAL A 32 -0.83 -2.49 -7.95
C VAL A 32 -0.97 -1.58 -6.74
N MET A 33 -0.24 -0.46 -6.71
CA MET A 33 -0.31 0.53 -5.62
C MET A 33 -1.67 1.23 -5.49
N GLN A 34 -2.54 1.19 -6.51
CA GLN A 34 -3.92 1.69 -6.40
C GLN A 34 -4.90 0.64 -5.88
N ILE A 35 -4.57 -0.65 -6.00
CA ILE A 35 -5.45 -1.77 -5.65
C ILE A 35 -5.11 -2.30 -4.25
N PHE A 36 -3.83 -2.37 -3.91
CA PHE A 36 -3.33 -2.98 -2.68
C PHE A 36 -2.77 -1.91 -1.74
N SER A 37 -3.06 -2.10 -0.44
CA SER A 37 -2.42 -1.35 0.64
C SER A 37 -1.27 -2.15 1.24
N GLY A 38 -0.24 -1.45 1.70
CA GLY A 38 0.91 -2.05 2.38
C GLY A 38 0.85 -1.88 3.90
N LEU A 39 1.87 -2.35 4.61
CA LEU A 39 2.04 -2.01 6.03
C LEU A 39 2.27 -0.50 6.21
N VAL A 40 3.04 0.08 5.29
CA VAL A 40 3.37 1.51 5.20
C VAL A 40 3.30 1.94 3.75
N ARG A 41 3.24 3.26 3.51
CA ARG A 41 3.34 3.86 2.18
C ARG A 41 4.25 5.07 2.20
N LEU A 42 4.58 5.59 1.02
CA LEU A 42 5.24 6.89 0.87
C LEU A 42 4.20 7.99 0.70
N ASP A 43 4.43 9.15 1.30
CA ASP A 43 3.66 10.37 1.01
C ASP A 43 4.25 11.17 -0.16
N ALA A 44 3.74 12.38 -0.39
CA ALA A 44 4.16 13.22 -1.52
C ALA A 44 5.61 13.72 -1.36
N GLU A 45 6.10 13.74 -0.12
CA GLU A 45 7.47 14.12 0.25
C GLU A 45 8.42 12.91 0.26
N LEU A 46 7.92 11.71 -0.09
CA LEU A 46 8.64 10.44 -0.04
C LEU A 46 9.02 9.98 1.37
N GLU A 47 8.30 10.47 2.37
CA GLU A 47 8.46 10.02 3.76
C GLU A 47 7.63 8.76 4.00
N VAL A 48 8.16 7.88 4.86
CA VAL A 48 7.46 6.64 5.23
C VAL A 48 6.35 6.95 6.23
N VAL A 49 5.10 6.71 5.83
CA VAL A 49 3.91 6.99 6.63
C VAL A 49 3.05 5.74 6.85
N PRO A 50 2.20 5.71 7.91
CA PRO A 50 1.25 4.63 8.16
C PRO A 50 0.33 4.33 6.97
N ASP A 51 0.06 3.04 6.75
CA ASP A 51 -1.01 2.55 5.86
C ASP A 51 -1.87 1.53 6.66
N ILE A 52 -1.83 0.22 6.36
CA ILE A 52 -2.54 -0.80 7.16
C ILE A 52 -2.00 -0.83 8.59
N ALA A 53 -0.69 -0.68 8.78
CA ALA A 53 -0.13 -0.52 10.12
C ALA A 53 -0.37 0.91 10.62
N GLU A 54 -0.94 1.06 11.81
CA GLU A 54 -1.10 2.37 12.45
C GLU A 54 0.22 2.93 12.99
N ARG A 55 1.15 2.05 13.36
CA ARG A 55 2.50 2.36 13.84
C ARG A 55 3.41 1.15 13.74
N TRP A 56 4.72 1.39 13.83
CA TRP A 56 5.72 0.33 13.94
C TRP A 56 6.81 0.71 14.94
N GLN A 57 7.53 -0.30 15.42
CA GLN A 57 8.67 -0.14 16.30
C GLN A 57 9.87 -0.86 15.69
N LYS A 58 11.01 -0.18 15.67
CA LYS A 58 12.30 -0.74 15.25
C LYS A 58 13.12 -1.08 16.49
N SER A 59 13.69 -2.29 16.54
CA SER A 59 14.62 -2.68 17.60
C SER A 59 15.90 -1.85 17.59
N GLN A 60 16.62 -1.81 18.72
CA GLN A 60 17.86 -1.03 18.84
C GLN A 60 18.94 -1.45 17.83
N ASP A 61 19.03 -2.74 17.51
CA ASP A 61 19.95 -3.28 16.51
C ASP A 61 19.46 -3.11 15.06
N GLY A 62 18.23 -2.62 14.88
CA GLY A 62 17.60 -2.40 13.58
C GLY A 62 17.24 -3.65 12.79
N ARG A 63 17.26 -4.83 13.42
CA ARG A 63 16.99 -6.12 12.76
C ARG A 63 15.55 -6.62 12.93
N THR A 64 14.82 -6.08 13.89
CA THR A 64 13.44 -6.46 14.17
C THR A 64 12.53 -5.25 14.01
N TYR A 65 11.45 -5.43 13.26
CA TYR A 65 10.38 -4.45 13.12
C TYR A 65 9.08 -5.10 13.57
N THR A 66 8.38 -4.44 14.50
CA THR A 66 7.05 -4.86 14.95
C THR A 66 6.04 -3.86 14.40
N PHE A 67 5.12 -4.33 13.55
CA PHE A 67 4.03 -3.53 13.01
C PHE A 67 2.75 -3.79 13.81
N TYR A 68 1.99 -2.74 14.07
CA TYR A 68 0.71 -2.80 14.76
C TYR A 68 -0.37 -2.46 13.75
N LEU A 69 -1.20 -3.44 13.37
CA LEU A 69 -2.23 -3.28 12.35
C LEU A 69 -3.43 -2.51 12.91
N ARG A 70 -4.08 -1.71 12.06
CA ARG A 70 -5.37 -1.09 12.37
C ARG A 70 -6.45 -2.17 12.51
N HIS A 71 -7.39 -1.94 13.42
CA HIS A 71 -8.58 -2.79 13.53
C HIS A 71 -9.58 -2.54 12.40
N GLY A 72 -10.23 -3.60 11.91
CA GLY A 72 -11.31 -3.50 10.94
C GLY A 72 -10.87 -3.14 9.52
N VAL A 73 -9.58 -3.22 9.20
CA VAL A 73 -9.11 -3.20 7.80
C VAL A 73 -9.61 -4.47 7.12
N LYS A 74 -10.16 -4.34 5.92
CA LYS A 74 -10.79 -5.44 5.21
C LYS A 74 -10.25 -5.59 3.80
N PHE A 75 -10.21 -6.83 3.35
CA PHE A 75 -10.11 -7.16 1.94
C PHE A 75 -11.39 -6.78 1.20
N HIS A 76 -11.34 -6.79 -0.13
CA HIS A 76 -12.46 -6.40 -0.98
C HIS A 76 -13.69 -7.33 -0.86
N ASP A 77 -13.50 -8.56 -0.38
CA ASP A 77 -14.59 -9.51 -0.08
C ASP A 77 -15.21 -9.29 1.32
N GLY A 78 -14.63 -8.41 2.13
CA GLY A 78 -15.11 -8.04 3.45
C GLY A 78 -14.47 -8.82 4.61
N GLU A 79 -13.58 -9.78 4.35
CA GLU A 79 -12.79 -10.44 5.39
C GLU A 79 -11.81 -9.45 6.03
N GLU A 80 -11.59 -9.58 7.34
CA GLU A 80 -10.65 -8.72 8.07
C GLU A 80 -9.21 -9.15 7.83
N VAL A 81 -8.34 -8.17 7.55
CA VAL A 81 -6.90 -8.37 7.35
C VAL A 81 -6.24 -8.73 8.68
N LYS A 82 -5.43 -9.78 8.67
CA LYS A 82 -4.69 -10.31 9.83
C LYS A 82 -3.19 -10.28 9.57
N ALA A 83 -2.42 -10.55 10.63
CA ALA A 83 -0.96 -10.60 10.54
C ALA A 83 -0.42 -11.84 9.80
N ASP A 84 -1.25 -12.87 9.61
CA ASP A 84 -0.87 -14.12 8.95
C ASP A 84 -1.14 -14.12 7.43
N ASP A 85 -1.72 -13.03 6.90
CA ASP A 85 -2.00 -12.80 5.47
C ASP A 85 -0.80 -12.14 4.76
#